data_AF-A0A553ATJ5-F1
#
_entry.id   AF-A0A553ATJ5-F1
#
_cell.length_a   1.000
_cell.length_b   1.000
_cell.length_c   1.000
_cell.angle_alpha   90.00
_cell.angle_beta   90.00
_cell.angle_gamma   90.00
#
_symmetry.space_group_name_H-M   'P 1'
#
loop_
_entity.id
_entity.type
_entity.pdbx_description
1 polymer ?
#
loop_
_entity_poly.entity_id
_entity_poly.type
_entity_poly.pdbx_seq_one_letter_code
_entity_poly.pdbx_strand_id
1 'polypeptide(L)'
;MSKTRPQTPRKIFTTALADWQRAWTTHADHDRRAASAGFATATGQAHLTAMSAISTRIMTIESHIALIPANNRAELQIKITILSLDGQIRPEFQSSILEDAMRMIRGAEV
;
A
#
# COMPACT_ATOMS: atom_id res chain seq x y z
N MET A 1 -20.56 -23.79 15.68
CA MET A 1 -19.33 -23.97 14.86
C MET A 1 -18.74 -22.60 14.60
N SER A 2 -17.69 -22.20 15.33
CA SER A 2 -16.94 -20.99 15.04
C SER A 2 -16.29 -21.15 13.67
N LYS A 3 -16.81 -20.45 12.65
CA LYS A 3 -16.15 -20.34 11.35
C LYS A 3 -14.87 -19.55 11.58
N THR A 4 -13.76 -20.24 11.84
CA THR A 4 -12.44 -19.62 11.80
C THR A 4 -12.29 -19.05 10.39
N ARG A 5 -12.35 -17.71 10.27
CA ARG A 5 -12.06 -17.07 8.98
C ARG A 5 -10.70 -17.58 8.51
N PRO A 6 -10.54 -17.90 7.22
CA PRO A 6 -9.24 -18.24 6.66
C PRO A 6 -8.25 -17.17 7.07
N GLN A 7 -7.18 -17.55 7.75
CA GLN A 7 -6.11 -16.63 8.14
C GLN A 7 -5.22 -16.25 6.96
N THR A 8 -5.27 -17.05 5.89
CA THR A 8 -4.58 -16.76 4.63
C THR A 8 -5.20 -15.53 3.97
N PRO A 9 -4.41 -14.47 3.72
CA PRO A 9 -4.90 -13.31 2.98
C PRO A 9 -5.30 -13.70 1.56
N ARG A 10 -6.36 -13.08 1.04
CA ARG A 10 -6.68 -13.20 -0.40
C ARG A 10 -5.50 -12.73 -1.25
N LYS A 11 -5.38 -13.36 -2.42
CA LYS A 11 -4.35 -13.04 -3.43
C LYS A 11 -4.28 -11.55 -3.76
N ILE A 12 -5.42 -10.85 -3.75
CA ILE A 12 -5.46 -9.41 -4.02
C ILE A 12 -4.60 -8.59 -3.04
N PHE A 13 -4.60 -8.94 -1.75
CA PHE A 13 -3.79 -8.27 -0.74
C PHE A 13 -2.31 -8.61 -0.88
N THR A 14 -1.98 -9.88 -1.08
CA THR A 14 -0.57 -10.29 -1.21
C THR A 14 0.07 -9.78 -2.50
N THR A 15 -0.68 -9.77 -3.61
CA THR A 15 -0.24 -9.16 -4.87
C THR A 15 -0.05 -7.65 -4.71
N ALA A 16 -1.01 -6.94 -4.10
CA ALA A 16 -0.88 -5.51 -3.89
C ALA A 16 0.31 -5.15 -2.99
N LEU A 17 0.58 -5.93 -1.95
CA LEU A 17 1.76 -5.73 -1.09
C LEU A 17 3.05 -5.87 -1.88
N ALA A 18 3.19 -6.94 -2.66
CA ALA A 18 4.38 -7.18 -3.47
C ALA A 18 4.58 -6.09 -4.54
N ASP A 19 3.51 -5.65 -5.19
CA ASP A 19 3.56 -4.59 -6.20
C ASP A 19 3.89 -3.23 -5.58
N TRP A 20 3.33 -2.92 -4.41
CA TRP A 20 3.60 -1.69 -3.67
C TRP A 20 5.07 -1.64 -3.21
N GLN A 21 5.59 -2.73 -2.63
CA GLN A 21 7.00 -2.84 -2.23
C GLN A 21 7.93 -2.66 -3.44
N ARG A 22 7.64 -3.34 -4.55
CA ARG A 22 8.43 -3.21 -5.79
C ARG A 22 8.41 -1.79 -6.33
N ALA A 23 7.25 -1.13 -6.31
CA ALA A 23 7.12 0.24 -6.77
C ALA A 23 7.99 1.20 -5.93
N TRP A 24 7.95 1.09 -4.60
CA TRP A 24 8.81 1.89 -3.72
C TRP A 24 10.31 1.62 -3.92
N THR A 25 10.72 0.35 -4.08
CA THR A 25 12.12 0.03 -4.41
C THR A 25 12.55 0.68 -5.72
N THR A 26 11.69 0.61 -6.74
CA THR A 26 11.98 1.20 -8.06
C THR A 26 12.03 2.73 -7.97
N HIS A 27 11.16 3.35 -7.18
CA HIS A 27 11.17 4.78 -6.92
C HIS A 27 12.49 5.23 -6.29
N ALA A 28 12.92 4.58 -5.21
CA ALA A 28 14.18 4.88 -4.53
C ALA A 28 15.40 4.68 -5.44
N ASP A 29 15.36 3.68 -6.32
CA ASP A 29 16.41 3.46 -7.30
C ASP A 29 16.53 4.60 -8.32
N HIS A 30 15.40 5.13 -8.79
CA HIS A 30 15.40 6.29 -9.68
C HIS A 30 15.84 7.57 -8.98
N ASP A 31 15.43 7.79 -7.73
CA ASP A 31 15.86 8.94 -6.94
C ASP A 31 17.39 8.98 -6.80
N ARG A 32 17.98 7.87 -6.38
CA ARG A 32 19.44 7.71 -6.27
C ARG A 32 20.15 7.93 -7.61
N ARG A 33 19.60 7.43 -8.72
CA ARG A 33 20.17 7.64 -10.06
C ARG A 33 20.03 9.08 -10.53
N ALA A 34 18.92 9.75 -10.25
CA ALA A 34 18.71 11.15 -10.56
C ALA A 34 19.69 12.04 -9.78
N ALA A 35 19.86 11.79 -8.49
CA ALA A 35 20.84 12.48 -7.64
C ALA A 35 22.27 12.29 -8.15
N SER A 36 22.62 11.06 -8.53
CA SER A 36 23.96 10.73 -9.07
C SER A 36 24.25 11.42 -10.42
N ALA A 37 23.22 11.57 -11.27
CA ALA A 37 23.35 12.26 -12.56
C ALA A 37 23.25 13.79 -12.45
N GLY A 38 22.81 14.32 -11.31
CA GLY A 38 22.44 15.71 -11.12
C GLY A 38 21.05 16.01 -11.70
N PHE A 39 20.15 16.51 -10.87
CA PHE A 39 18.74 16.71 -11.22
C PHE A 39 18.50 17.66 -12.41
N ALA A 40 19.40 18.62 -12.66
CA ALA A 40 19.28 19.56 -13.78
C ALA A 40 19.70 18.97 -15.13
N THR A 41 20.31 17.78 -15.16
CA THR A 41 20.73 17.15 -16.42
C THR A 41 19.55 16.44 -17.10
N ALA A 42 19.66 16.22 -18.41
CA ALA A 42 18.63 15.46 -19.15
C ALA A 42 18.39 14.07 -18.55
N THR A 43 19.45 13.38 -18.11
CA THR A 43 19.36 12.08 -17.43
C THR A 43 18.67 12.19 -16.07
N GLY A 44 19.01 13.20 -15.26
CA GLY A 44 18.33 13.46 -14.00
C GLY A 44 16.84 13.71 -14.19
N GLN A 45 16.46 14.55 -15.15
CA GLN A 45 15.06 14.85 -15.50
C GLN A 45 14.30 13.63 -16.00
N ALA A 46 14.93 12.75 -16.78
CA ALA A 46 14.32 11.49 -17.21
C ALA A 46 14.00 10.58 -16.01
N HIS A 47 14.89 10.50 -15.01
CA HIS A 47 14.63 9.75 -13.79
C HIS A 47 13.53 10.38 -12.92
N LEU A 48 13.47 11.71 -12.80
CA LEU A 48 12.37 12.40 -12.12
C LEU A 48 11.01 12.15 -12.79
N THR A 49 10.99 12.11 -14.12
CA THR A 49 9.79 11.76 -14.89
C THR A 49 9.35 10.32 -14.60
N ALA A 50 10.29 9.38 -14.55
CA ALA A 50 10.02 8.00 -14.19
C ALA A 50 9.50 7.87 -12.74
N MET A 51 10.08 8.62 -11.79
CA MET A 51 9.59 8.66 -10.40
C MET A 51 8.14 9.12 -10.32
N SER A 52 7.77 10.17 -11.07
CA SER A 52 6.38 10.66 -11.11
C SER A 52 5.40 9.59 -11.58
N ALA A 53 5.77 8.80 -12.60
CA ALA A 53 4.97 7.67 -13.07
C ALA A 53 4.84 6.57 -11.99
N ILE A 54 5.92 6.30 -11.25
CA ILE A 54 5.92 5.30 -10.17
C ILE A 54 5.07 5.78 -8.99
N SER A 55 5.15 7.05 -8.60
CA SER A 55 4.31 7.65 -7.55
C SER A 55 2.82 7.52 -7.89
N THR A 56 2.46 7.75 -9.16
CA THR A 56 1.09 7.53 -9.65
C THR A 56 0.65 6.07 -9.50
N ARG A 57 1.56 5.12 -9.79
CA ARG A 57 1.29 3.69 -9.60
C ARG A 57 1.13 3.32 -8.12
N ILE A 58 1.94 3.87 -7.23
CA ILE A 58 1.83 3.66 -5.78
C ILE A 58 0.44 4.14 -5.30
N MET A 59 0.06 5.37 -5.64
CA MET A 59 -1.26 5.93 -5.30
C MET A 59 -2.41 5.08 -5.83
N THR A 60 -2.26 4.51 -7.03
CA THR A 60 -3.27 3.62 -7.64
C THR A 60 -3.44 2.33 -6.82
N ILE A 61 -2.33 1.71 -6.39
CA ILE A 61 -2.38 0.50 -5.56
C ILE A 61 -3.03 0.80 -4.21
N GLU A 62 -2.62 1.91 -3.58
CA GLU A 62 -3.14 2.35 -2.29
C GLU A 62 -4.66 2.62 -2.36
N SER A 63 -5.10 3.38 -3.35
CA SER A 63 -6.52 3.69 -3.55
C SER A 63 -7.35 2.43 -3.81
N HIS A 64 -6.84 1.50 -4.63
CA HIS A 64 -7.52 0.24 -4.89
C HIS A 64 -7.66 -0.60 -3.62
N ILE A 65 -6.59 -0.71 -2.82
CA ILE A 65 -6.62 -1.46 -1.56
C ILE A 65 -7.49 -0.80 -0.50
N ALA A 66 -7.58 0.53 -0.45
CA ALA A 66 -8.48 1.25 0.43
C ALA A 66 -9.96 0.86 0.21
N LEU A 67 -10.36 0.59 -1.04
CA LEU A 67 -11.73 0.21 -1.40
C LEU A 67 -12.07 -1.26 -1.10
N ILE A 68 -11.07 -2.11 -0.87
CA ILE A 68 -11.29 -3.53 -0.63
C ILE A 68 -11.44 -3.77 0.88
N PRO A 69 -12.58 -4.31 1.34
CA PRO A 69 -12.74 -4.60 2.76
C PRO A 69 -11.82 -5.75 3.19
N ALA A 70 -11.06 -5.57 4.27
CA ALA A 70 -10.25 -6.64 4.87
C ALA A 70 -11.16 -7.60 5.65
N ASN A 71 -11.06 -8.91 5.42
CA ASN A 71 -11.92 -9.89 6.07
C ASN A 71 -11.25 -10.55 7.27
N ASN A 72 -9.92 -10.57 7.37
CA ASN A 72 -9.24 -11.15 8.51
C ASN A 72 -8.12 -10.23 8.98
N ARG A 73 -7.54 -10.53 10.15
CA ARG A 73 -6.47 -9.72 10.74
C ARG A 73 -5.26 -9.59 9.80
N ALA A 74 -4.92 -10.63 9.04
CA ALA A 74 -3.78 -10.61 8.13
C ALA A 74 -4.01 -9.67 6.94
N GLU A 75 -5.21 -9.67 6.35
CA GLU A 75 -5.60 -8.69 5.32
C GLU A 75 -5.59 -7.26 5.88
N LEU A 76 -6.09 -7.05 7.10
CA LEU A 76 -6.08 -5.72 7.73
C LEU A 76 -4.65 -5.23 7.99
N GLN A 77 -3.75 -6.10 8.43
CA GLN A 77 -2.34 -5.77 8.60
C GLN A 77 -1.69 -5.35 7.28
N ILE A 78 -1.92 -6.11 6.20
CA ILE A 78 -1.42 -5.73 4.87
C ILE A 78 -1.99 -4.39 4.43
N LYS A 79 -3.30 -4.18 4.62
CA LYS A 79 -3.98 -2.92 4.30
C LYS A 79 -3.35 -1.75 5.05
N ILE A 80 -3.13 -1.90 6.36
CA ILE A 80 -2.46 -0.88 7.18
C ILE A 80 -1.04 -0.63 6.67
N THR A 81 -0.27 -1.66 6.36
CA THR A 81 1.10 -1.50 5.83
C THR A 81 1.11 -0.67 4.55
N ILE A 82 0.23 -0.97 3.59
CA ILE A 82 0.17 -0.26 2.30
C ILE A 82 -0.32 1.19 2.48
N LEU A 83 -1.25 1.43 3.40
CA LEU A 83 -1.90 2.73 3.60
C LEU A 83 -1.22 3.61 4.66
N SER A 84 -0.10 3.16 5.20
CA SER A 84 0.71 3.93 6.15
C SER A 84 1.90 4.58 5.47
N LEU A 85 2.26 5.75 5.96
CA LEU A 85 3.53 6.42 5.66
C LEU A 85 4.25 6.64 7.00
N ASP A 86 5.53 6.28 7.06
CA ASP A 86 6.36 6.39 8.28
C ASP A 86 5.73 5.76 9.53
N GLY A 87 5.03 4.64 9.35
CA GLY A 87 4.36 3.91 10.43
C GLY A 87 3.05 4.53 10.91
N GLN A 88 2.57 5.59 10.28
CA GLN A 88 1.28 6.23 10.56
C GLN A 88 0.30 6.03 9.41
N ILE A 89 -0.93 5.61 9.72
CA ILE A 89 -1.99 5.51 8.72
C ILE A 89 -2.31 6.93 8.22
N ARG A 90 -2.22 7.13 6.90
CA ARG A 90 -2.48 8.45 6.33
C ARG A 90 -3.95 8.84 6.54
N PRO A 91 -4.25 10.12 6.87
CA PRO A 91 -5.58 10.57 7.28
C PRO A 91 -6.72 10.16 6.35
N GLU A 92 -6.48 10.20 5.04
CA GLU A 92 -7.46 9.86 4.00
C GLU A 92 -7.90 8.39 4.02
N PHE A 93 -7.14 7.49 4.66
CA PHE A 93 -7.45 6.06 4.76
C PHE A 93 -7.95 5.62 6.14
N GLN A 94 -7.91 6.49 7.14
CA GLN A 94 -8.24 6.14 8.53
C GLN A 94 -9.66 5.61 8.68
N SER A 95 -10.63 6.21 7.99
CA SER A 95 -12.04 5.79 8.03
C SER A 95 -12.23 4.36 7.51
N SER A 96 -11.63 4.04 6.36
CA SER A 96 -11.69 2.71 5.74
C SER A 96 -11.06 1.62 6.64
N ILE A 97 -9.91 1.93 7.26
CA ILE A 97 -9.27 1.01 8.21
C ILE A 97 -10.14 0.81 9.46
N LEU A 98 -10.71 1.88 10.01
CA LEU A 98 -11.56 1.83 11.19
C LEU A 98 -12.83 1.00 10.93
N GLU A 99 -13.46 1.20 9.78
CA GLU A 99 -14.65 0.43 9.37
C GLU A 99 -14.35 -1.08 9.31
N ASP A 100 -13.23 -1.45 8.68
CA ASP A 100 -12.77 -2.84 8.61
C ASP A 100 -12.50 -3.43 10.00
N ALA A 101 -11.81 -2.68 10.87
CA ALA A 101 -11.52 -3.10 12.23
C ALA A 101 -12.81 -3.31 13.05
N MET A 102 -13.74 -2.36 13.00
CA MET A 102 -15.03 -2.46 13.69
C MET A 102 -15.88 -3.64 13.19
N ARG A 103 -15.87 -3.91 11.88
CA ARG A 103 -16.56 -5.07 11.30
C ARG A 103 -15.97 -6.39 11.79
N MET A 104 -14.67 -6.45 12.06
CA MET A 104 -14.04 -7.63 12.65
C MET A 104 -14.41 -7.82 14.11
N ILE A 105 -14.49 -6.74 14.90
CA ILE A 105 -14.92 -6.80 16.30
C ILE A 105 -16.36 -7.30 16.39
N ARG A 106 -17.29 -6.67 15.65
CA ARG A 106 -18.71 -7.10 15.62
C ARG A 106 -18.88 -8.55 15.15
N GLY A 107 -18.06 -8.99 14.20
CA GLY A 107 -18.11 -10.36 13.69
C GLY A 107 -17.50 -11.41 14.64
N ALA A 108 -16.80 -10.99 15.70
CA ALA A 108 -16.21 -11.86 16.71
C ALA A 108 -17.12 -12.05 17.95
N GLU A 109 -18.16 -11.21 18.10
CA GLU A 109 -19.12 -11.26 19.21
C GLU A 109 -20.25 -12.30 19.01
N VAL A 110 -20.23 -13.08 17.92
CA VAL A 110 -21.31 -14.01 17.49
C VAL A 110 -20.87 -15.47 17.48
#